data_AF-A0A015VPN9-F1
#
_entry.id   AF-A0A015VPN9-F1
#
_cell.length_a   1.000
_cell.length_b   1.000
_cell.length_c   1.000
_cell.angle_alpha   90.00
_cell.angle_beta   90.00
_cell.angle_gamma   90.00
#
_symmetry.space_group_name_H-M   'P 1'
#
loop_
_entity.id
_entity.type
_entity.pdbx_description
1 polymer ?
#
loop_
_entity_poly.entity_id
_entity_poly.type
_entity_poly.pdbx_seq_one_letter_code
_entity_poly.pdbx_strand_id
1 'polypeptide(L)'
;MERDIRIDILKGIGIILVVWGHATAILIKEICIFHMPLFFFLAGMFYHPKQGFIQSRAKRLLIPFGEYSLIFAVFYFSMGLQGIPLDKLSIHHIAAFDGPLWFLVALFYICVIYYFWDKTVKEKTLFLSFLL
;
A
#
# COMPACT_ATOMS: atom_id res chain seq x y z
N MET A 1 -5.59 -5.97 -20.83
CA MET A 1 -4.81 -6.86 -19.95
C MET A 1 -5.81 -7.80 -19.34
N GLU A 2 -5.74 -9.07 -19.72
CA GLU A 2 -6.59 -10.13 -19.19
C GLU A 2 -6.20 -10.40 -17.74
N ARG A 3 -7.17 -10.74 -16.89
CA ARG A 3 -6.90 -11.06 -15.48
C ARG A 3 -6.23 -12.43 -15.42
N ASP A 4 -5.04 -12.49 -14.83
CA ASP A 4 -4.37 -13.78 -14.56
C ASP A 4 -4.82 -14.33 -13.20
N ILE A 5 -5.52 -15.46 -13.22
CA ILE A 5 -5.99 -16.16 -12.04
C ILE A 5 -4.86 -16.58 -11.09
N ARG A 6 -3.67 -16.89 -11.62
CA ARG A 6 -2.51 -17.32 -10.82
C ARG A 6 -2.04 -16.18 -9.91
N ILE A 7 -2.07 -14.96 -10.44
CA ILE A 7 -1.71 -13.76 -9.70
C ILE A 7 -2.76 -13.45 -8.63
N ASP A 8 -4.04 -13.65 -8.94
CA ASP A 8 -5.12 -13.46 -7.96
C ASP A 8 -4.99 -14.48 -6.81
N ILE A 9 -4.68 -15.75 -7.11
CA ILE A 9 -4.38 -16.79 -6.11
C ILE A 9 -3.16 -16.41 -5.26
N LEU A 10 -2.07 -15.97 -5.89
CA LEU A 10 -0.84 -15.58 -5.19
C LEU A 10 -1.08 -14.43 -4.21
N LYS A 11 -1.86 -13.42 -4.61
CA LYS A 11 -2.29 -12.33 -3.73
C LYS A 11 -3.14 -12.85 -2.57
N GLY A 12 -4.08 -13.76 -2.84
CA GLY A 12 -4.92 -14.38 -1.81
C GLY A 12 -4.10 -15.14 -0.76
N ILE A 13 -3.15 -15.98 -1.21
CA ILE A 13 -2.22 -16.69 -0.33
C ILE A 13 -1.42 -15.68 0.51
N GLY A 14 -0.91 -14.62 -0.11
CA GLY A 14 -0.19 -13.56 0.60
C GLY A 14 -1.01 -12.92 1.72
N ILE A 15 -2.30 -12.63 1.48
CA ILE A 15 -3.21 -12.05 2.48
C ILE A 15 -3.48 -13.05 3.62
N ILE A 16 -3.72 -14.33 3.30
CA ILE A 16 -3.94 -15.36 4.31
C ILE A 16 -2.71 -15.51 5.23
N LEU A 17 -1.50 -15.47 4.65
CA LEU A 17 -0.25 -15.52 5.42
C LEU A 17 -0.11 -14.31 6.36
N VAL A 18 -0.53 -13.11 5.94
CA VAL A 18 -0.55 -11.93 6.81
C VAL A 18 -1.45 -12.16 8.02
N VAL A 19 -2.68 -12.60 7.78
CA VAL A 19 -3.65 -12.86 8.85
C VAL A 19 -3.13 -13.95 9.80
N TRP A 20 -2.55 -15.02 9.25
CA TRP A 20 -1.95 -16.11 10.04
C TRP A 20 -0.79 -15.64 10.92
N GLY A 21 0.11 -14.83 10.37
CA GLY A 21 1.24 -14.25 11.11
C GLY A 21 0.78 -13.36 12.27
N HIS A 22 -0.25 -12.53 12.04
CA HIS A 22 -0.83 -11.70 13.10
C HIS A 22 -1.62 -12.52 14.15
N ALA A 23 -2.34 -13.57 13.74
CA ALA A 23 -3.16 -14.37 14.65
C ALA A 23 -2.32 -15.25 15.59
N THR A 24 -1.20 -15.80 15.10
CA THR A 24 -0.37 -16.73 15.88
C THR A 24 0.79 -16.06 16.59
N ALA A 25 1.12 -14.80 16.24
CA ALA A 25 2.31 -14.06 16.69
C ALA A 25 3.66 -14.79 16.46
N ILE A 26 3.62 -15.91 15.74
CA ILE A 26 4.73 -16.79 15.42
C ILE A 26 5.10 -16.51 13.95
N LEU A 27 6.40 -16.39 13.67
CA LEU A 27 6.93 -16.17 12.31
C LEU A 27 6.58 -14.81 11.66
N ILE A 28 6.17 -13.79 12.43
CA ILE A 28 5.87 -12.45 11.90
C ILE A 28 7.03 -11.88 11.08
N LYS A 29 8.28 -12.05 11.54
CA LYS A 29 9.45 -11.49 10.85
C LYS A 29 9.69 -12.20 9.51
N GLU A 30 9.62 -13.51 9.52
CA GLU A 30 9.85 -14.41 8.39
C GLU A 30 8.77 -14.21 7.32
N ILE A 31 7.51 -14.10 7.74
CA ILE A 31 6.38 -13.83 6.86
C ILE A 31 6.51 -12.42 6.27
N CYS A 32 6.85 -11.39 7.07
CA CYS A 32 7.05 -10.01 6.61
C CYS A 32 8.17 -9.85 5.56
N ILE A 33 9.25 -10.62 5.66
CA ILE A 33 10.36 -10.57 4.68
C ILE A 33 9.89 -10.99 3.28
N PHE A 34 8.86 -11.83 3.17
CA PHE A 34 8.40 -12.34 1.87
C PHE A 34 7.16 -11.62 1.34
N HIS A 35 6.10 -11.49 2.14
CA HIS A 35 4.83 -11.01 1.60
C HIS A 35 4.83 -9.49 1.31
N MET A 36 5.45 -8.66 2.16
CA MET A 36 5.50 -7.21 1.94
C MET A 36 6.25 -6.89 0.63
N PRO A 37 7.46 -7.44 0.37
CA PRO A 37 8.12 -7.26 -0.91
C PRO A 37 7.35 -7.86 -2.10
N LEU A 38 6.68 -9.00 -1.93
CA LEU A 38 5.87 -9.61 -2.98
C LEU A 38 4.78 -8.66 -3.47
N PHE A 39 4.03 -8.03 -2.55
CA PHE A 39 2.99 -7.11 -2.96
C PHE A 39 3.52 -5.81 -3.58
N PHE A 40 4.66 -5.30 -3.10
CA PHE A 40 5.33 -4.15 -3.72
C PHE A 40 5.80 -4.48 -5.14
N PHE A 41 6.36 -5.67 -5.34
CA PHE A 41 6.75 -6.16 -6.66
C PHE A 41 5.56 -6.28 -7.60
N LEU A 42 4.46 -6.90 -7.15
CA LEU A 42 3.22 -6.99 -7.93
C LEU A 42 2.65 -5.60 -8.25
N ALA A 43 2.72 -4.64 -7.31
CA ALA A 43 2.26 -3.27 -7.56
C ALA A 43 3.03 -2.60 -8.71
N GLY A 44 4.34 -2.84 -8.80
CA GLY A 44 5.19 -2.41 -9.91
C GLY A 44 4.89 -3.16 -11.22
N MET A 45 4.73 -4.48 -11.19
CA MET A 45 4.40 -5.27 -12.38
C MET A 45 3.10 -4.83 -13.06
N PHE A 46 2.09 -4.46 -12.27
CA PHE A 46 0.81 -3.95 -12.77
C PHE A 46 0.78 -2.42 -12.90
N TYR A 47 1.94 -1.76 -12.90
CA TYR A 47 2.04 -0.36 -13.22
C TYR A 47 1.73 -0.15 -14.70
N HIS A 48 0.82 0.78 -14.99
CA HIS A 48 0.52 1.18 -16.36
C HIS A 48 0.25 2.68 -16.38
N PRO A 49 1.08 3.48 -17.07
CA PRO A 49 0.96 4.93 -17.09
C PRO A 49 -0.27 5.34 -17.90
N LYS A 50 -1.39 5.52 -17.21
CA LYS A 50 -2.62 6.09 -17.78
C LYS A 50 -2.88 7.46 -17.16
N GLN A 51 -3.57 8.34 -17.88
CA GLN A 51 -4.02 9.61 -17.33
C GLN A 51 -4.85 9.33 -16.06
N GLY A 52 -4.56 10.05 -14.97
CA GLY A 52 -5.22 9.83 -13.69
C GLY A 52 -4.75 8.57 -12.91
N PHE A 53 -3.63 7.95 -13.26
CA PHE A 53 -3.10 6.78 -12.53
C PHE A 53 -3.03 7.04 -11.01
N ILE A 54 -2.40 8.14 -10.58
CA ILE A 54 -2.28 8.49 -9.16
C ILE A 54 -3.66 8.64 -8.52
N GLN A 55 -4.60 9.33 -9.17
CA GLN A 55 -5.96 9.53 -8.63
C GLN A 55 -6.71 8.20 -8.47
N SER A 56 -6.60 7.29 -9.43
CA SER A 56 -7.23 5.96 -9.34
C SER A 56 -6.63 5.13 -8.20
N ARG A 57 -5.30 5.18 -8.02
CA ARG A 57 -4.61 4.49 -6.92
C ARG A 57 -4.91 5.11 -5.57
N ALA A 58 -4.96 6.45 -5.49
CA ALA A 58 -5.34 7.18 -4.30
C ALA A 58 -6.76 6.79 -3.86
N LYS A 59 -7.73 6.80 -4.77
CA LYS A 59 -9.10 6.36 -4.46
C LYS A 59 -9.13 4.90 -3.98
N ARG A 60 -8.38 4.01 -4.62
CA ARG A 60 -8.40 2.58 -4.27
C ARG A 60 -7.66 2.24 -2.97
N LEU A 61 -6.70 3.05 -2.54
CA LEU A 61 -5.84 2.76 -1.38
C LEU A 61 -6.12 3.69 -0.20
N LEU A 62 -6.26 5.00 -0.44
CA LEU A 62 -6.46 6.02 0.61
C LEU A 62 -7.91 6.08 1.12
N ILE A 63 -8.91 5.80 0.27
CA ILE A 63 -10.30 5.72 0.73
C ILE A 63 -10.47 4.58 1.74
N PRO A 64 -10.12 3.31 1.44
CA PRO A 64 -10.27 2.26 2.43
C PRO A 64 -9.40 2.52 3.66
N PHE A 65 -8.19 3.08 3.50
CA PHE A 65 -7.39 3.52 4.64
C PHE A 65 -8.16 4.50 5.55
N GLY A 66 -8.73 5.56 4.99
CA GLY A 66 -9.49 6.55 5.75
C GLY A 66 -10.76 5.98 6.39
N GLU A 67 -11.49 5.12 5.68
CA GLU A 67 -12.69 4.45 6.19
C GLU A 67 -12.36 3.56 7.40
N TYR A 68 -11.35 2.68 7.27
CA TYR A 68 -10.94 1.82 8.39
C TYR A 68 -10.38 2.63 9.55
N SER A 69 -9.52 3.63 9.30
CA SER A 69 -9.01 4.50 10.37
C SER A 69 -10.12 5.23 11.11
N LEU A 70 -11.18 5.67 10.42
CA LEU A 70 -12.33 6.31 11.06
C LEU A 70 -13.12 5.31 11.91
N ILE A 71 -13.36 4.10 11.40
CA ILE A 71 -14.06 3.03 12.14
C ILE A 71 -13.29 2.68 13.42
N PHE A 72 -11.98 2.48 13.34
CA PHE A 72 -11.13 2.20 14.50
C PHE A 72 -11.10 3.38 15.47
N ALA A 73 -10.98 4.61 14.98
CA ALA A 73 -11.02 5.80 15.83
C ALA A 73 -12.33 5.90 16.64
N VAL A 74 -13.48 5.65 16.01
CA VAL A 74 -14.79 5.63 16.68
C VAL A 74 -14.88 4.48 17.68
N PHE A 75 -14.36 3.30 17.34
CA PHE A 75 -14.33 2.13 18.22
C PHE A 75 -13.46 2.36 19.47
N TYR A 76 -12.26 2.93 19.32
CA TYR A 76 -11.41 3.27 20.46
C TYR A 76 -12.03 4.35 21.36
N PHE A 77 -12.67 5.35 20.74
CA PHE A 77 -13.40 6.39 21.46
C PHE A 77 -14.58 5.83 22.27
N SER A 78 -15.34 4.90 21.71
CA SER A 78 -16.48 4.27 22.41
C SER A 78 -16.05 3.37 23.57
N MET A 79 -14.86 2.75 23.49
CA MET A 79 -14.29 1.96 24.58
C MET A 79 -13.69 2.79 25.73
N GLY A 80 -13.68 4.12 25.64
CA GLY A 80 -13.15 4.99 26.69
C GLY A 80 -11.62 4.93 26.85
N LEU A 81 -10.91 4.32 25.90
CA LEU A 81 -9.46 4.47 25.80
C LEU A 81 -9.17 5.93 25.44
N GLN A 82 -8.34 6.59 26.26
CA GLN A 82 -8.01 8.01 26.14
C GLN A 82 -7.70 8.36 24.68
N GLY A 83 -8.45 9.35 24.17
CA GLY A 83 -8.49 9.71 22.76
C GLY A 83 -7.10 9.88 22.15
N ILE A 84 -6.98 9.46 20.89
CA ILE A 84 -5.79 9.66 20.07
C ILE A 84 -5.39 11.13 20.20
N PRO A 85 -4.23 11.45 20.79
CA PRO A 85 -3.88 12.83 21.03
C PRO A 85 -3.67 13.49 19.66
N LEU A 86 -4.28 14.67 19.46
CA LEU A 86 -4.40 15.34 18.16
C LEU A 86 -3.04 15.68 17.53
N ASP A 87 -1.98 15.72 18.34
CA ASP A 87 -0.58 15.86 17.93
C ASP A 87 -0.01 14.62 17.22
N LYS A 88 -0.67 13.47 17.35
CA LYS A 88 -0.33 12.20 16.68
C LYS A 88 -1.22 11.88 15.49
N LEU A 89 -2.02 12.85 15.00
CA LEU A 89 -2.86 12.71 13.80
C LEU A 89 -2.06 12.78 12.48
N SER A 90 -0.82 12.30 12.48
CA SER A 90 -0.08 12.11 11.23
C SER A 90 -0.55 10.80 10.57
N ILE A 91 -0.68 10.81 9.25
CA ILE A 91 -1.04 9.61 8.46
C ILE A 91 -0.13 8.42 8.83
N HIS A 92 1.15 8.69 9.08
CA HIS A 92 2.11 7.66 9.49
C HIS A 92 1.85 7.09 10.88
N HIS A 93 1.41 7.93 11.82
CA HIS A 93 1.14 7.52 13.20
C HIS A 93 -0.18 6.75 13.29
N ILE A 94 -1.21 7.18 12.55
CA ILE A 94 -2.48 6.46 12.42
C ILE A 94 -2.26 5.09 11.76
N ALA A 95 -1.49 5.06 10.68
CA ALA A 95 -1.23 3.82 9.96
C ALA A 95 -0.34 2.83 10.74
N ALA A 96 0.55 3.34 11.60
CA ALA A 96 1.38 2.52 12.49
C ALA A 96 0.61 2.01 13.72
N PHE A 97 -0.43 2.73 14.15
CA PHE A 97 -1.26 2.33 15.28
C PHE A 97 -2.16 1.13 14.95
N ASP A 98 -2.84 1.17 13.80
CA ASP A 98 -3.70 0.08 13.30
C ASP A 98 -2.92 -0.91 12.44
N GLY A 99 -1.82 -1.46 12.97
CA GLY A 99 -1.02 -2.60 12.49
C GLY A 99 -1.00 -2.87 10.98
N PRO A 100 -2.06 -3.41 10.33
CA PRO A 100 -2.10 -3.62 8.88
C PRO A 100 -2.21 -2.36 8.00
N LEU A 101 -2.68 -1.22 8.51
CA LEU A 101 -3.04 -0.05 7.68
C LEU A 101 -1.83 0.66 7.03
N TRP A 102 -0.63 0.60 7.63
CA TRP A 102 0.58 1.19 7.03
C TRP A 102 0.88 0.65 5.63
N PHE A 103 0.51 -0.61 5.37
CA PHE A 103 0.78 -1.26 4.10
C PHE A 103 0.02 -0.62 2.93
N LEU A 104 -1.23 -0.17 3.16
CA LEU A 104 -2.02 0.56 2.16
C LEU A 104 -1.35 1.89 1.75
N VAL A 105 -0.86 2.62 2.76
CA VAL A 105 -0.16 3.89 2.57
C VAL A 105 1.19 3.68 1.89
N ALA A 106 1.94 2.64 2.29
CA ALA A 106 3.21 2.27 1.67
C ALA A 106 3.03 1.88 0.19
N LEU A 107 2.00 1.10 -0.14
CA LEU A 107 1.67 0.76 -1.54
C LEU A 107 1.38 2.01 -2.36
N PHE A 108 0.65 2.98 -1.79
CA PHE A 108 0.38 4.24 -2.45
C PHE A 108 1.67 5.02 -2.73
N TYR A 109 2.57 5.15 -1.74
CA TYR A 109 3.86 5.81 -1.95
C TYR A 109 4.69 5.15 -3.04
N ILE A 110 4.77 3.82 -3.05
CA ILE A 110 5.49 3.10 -4.11
C ILE A 110 4.88 3.38 -5.48
N CYS A 111 3.55 3.40 -5.61
CA CYS A 111 2.89 3.74 -6.88
C CYS A 111 3.24 5.16 -7.36
N VAL A 112 3.33 6.12 -6.42
CA VAL A 112 3.71 7.50 -6.72
C VAL A 112 5.19 7.59 -7.14
N ILE A 113 6.08 6.92 -6.42
CA ILE A 113 7.51 6.86 -6.74
C ILE A 113 7.72 6.26 -8.13
N TYR A 114 7.09 5.12 -8.43
CA TYR A 114 7.16 4.51 -9.77
C TYR A 114 6.62 5.42 -10.86
N TYR A 115 5.54 6.16 -10.58
CA TYR A 115 4.98 7.10 -11.56
C TYR A 115 5.94 8.22 -11.91
N PHE A 116 6.59 8.83 -10.90
CA PHE A 116 7.60 9.85 -11.13
C PHE A 116 8.86 9.28 -11.79
N TRP A 117 9.28 8.07 -11.40
CA TRP A 117 10.42 7.39 -12.00
C TRP A 117 10.21 7.15 -13.50
N ASP A 118 9.07 6.58 -13.90
CA ASP A 118 8.75 6.33 -15.32
C ASP A 118 8.71 7.63 -16.12
N LYS A 119 8.18 8.72 -15.55
CA LYS A 119 8.14 10.03 -16.21
C LYS A 119 9.54 10.60 -16.44
N THR A 120 10.41 10.58 -15.42
CA THR A 120 11.78 11.11 -15.51
C THR A 120 12.68 10.27 -16.43
N VAL A 121 12.51 8.94 -16.45
CA VAL A 121 13.31 8.06 -17.32
C VAL A 121 12.90 8.23 -18.78
N LYS A 122 11.60 8.29 -19.09
CA LYS A 122 11.12 8.53 -20.46
C LYS A 122 11.60 9.87 -21.01
N GLU A 123 11.61 10.91 -20.18
CA GLU A 123 12.13 12.22 -20.56
C GLU A 123 13.62 12.15 -20.93
N LYS A 124 14.43 11.40 -20.16
CA LYS A 124 15.85 11.18 -20.47
C LYS A 124 16.10 10.32 -21.71
N THR A 125 15.30 9.26 -21.93
CA THR A 125 15.41 8.42 -23.13
C THR A 125 15.04 9.18 -24.40
N LEU A 126 13.99 10.03 -24.34
CA LEU A 126 13.62 10.91 -25.45
C LEU A 126 14.73 11.95 -25.73
N PHE A 127 15.31 12.52 -24.67
CA PHE A 127 16.42 13.47 -24.82
C PHE A 127 17.67 12.82 -25.45
N LEU A 128 18.03 11.61 -25.04
CA LEU A 128 19.14 10.85 -25.63
C LEU A 128 18.87 10.46 -27.08
N SER A 129 17.63 10.09 -27.43
CA SER A 129 17.25 9.78 -28.81
C SER A 129 17.22 11.00 -29.73
N PHE A 130 17.14 12.22 -29.19
CA PHE A 130 17.19 13.45 -29.97
C PHE A 130 18.63 13.94 -30.20
N LEU A 131 19.58 13.48 -29.37
CA LEU A 131 20.98 13.90 -29.37
C LEU A 131 21.89 12.94 -30.17
N LEU A 132 21.36 11.79 -30.60
CA LEU A 132 22.02 10.70 -31.33
C LEU A 132 21.44 10.59 -32.74
#